data_AF-A0A387HCJ4-F1
#
_entry.id   AF-A0A387HCJ4-F1
#
_cell.length_a   1.000
_cell.length_b   1.000
_cell.length_c   1.000
_cell.angle_alpha   90.00
_cell.angle_beta   90.00
_cell.angle_gamma   90.00
#
_symmetry.space_group_name_H-M   'P 1'
#
loop_
_entity.id
_entity.type
_entity.pdbx_description
1 polymer ?
#
loop_
_entity_poly.entity_id
_entity_poly.type
_entity_poly.pdbx_seq_one_letter_code
_entity_poly.pdbx_strand_id
1 'polypeptide(L)' 'MHVLVGIFLLVGGLVAAAFAPRLATFGGTREGRAFTPSNVIAFRVIGSLIALAGLLYACGVIG' A
#
# COMPACT_ATOMS: atom_id res chain seq x y z
N MET A 1 11.44 -11.05 -16.36
CA MET A 1 10.88 -11.20 -15.00
C MET A 1 10.58 -9.85 -14.33
N HIS A 2 11.30 -8.77 -14.69
CA HIS A 2 11.11 -7.42 -14.14
C HIS A 2 9.67 -6.86 -14.27
N VAL A 3 9.08 -6.97 -15.46
CA VAL A 3 7.73 -6.44 -15.72
C VAL A 3 6.66 -7.12 -14.86
N LEU A 4 6.71 -8.45 -14.74
CA LEU A 4 5.76 -9.23 -13.94
C LEU A 4 5.84 -8.89 -12.45
N VAL A 5 7.05 -8.83 -11.90
CA VAL A 5 7.28 -8.50 -10.49
C VAL A 5 6.90 -7.05 -10.19
N GLY A 6 7.20 -6.12 -11.11
CA GLY A 6 6.80 -4.72 -10.98
C GLY A 6 5.29 -4.51 -11.00
N ILE A 7 4.57 -5.22 -11.88
CA ILE A 7 3.09 -5.22 -11.88
C ILE A 7 2.53 -5.78 -10.58
N PHE A 8 3.13 -6.85 -10.03
CA PHE A 8 2.68 -7.45 -8.78
C PHE A 8 2.85 -6.50 -7.60
N LEU A 9 3.99 -5.82 -7.51
CA LEU A 9 4.27 -4.77 -6.54
C LEU A 9 3.32 -3.58 -6.70
N LEU A 10 3.05 -3.17 -7.94
CA LEU A 10 2.14 -2.08 -8.25
C LEU A 10 0.73 -2.36 -7.74
N VAL A 11 0.17 -3.52 -8.12
CA VAL A 11 -1.18 -3.92 -7.72
C VAL A 11 -1.25 -4.13 -6.21
N GLY A 12 -0.25 -4.80 -5.62
CA GLY A 12 -0.18 -5.01 -4.17
C GLY A 12 -0.11 -3.72 -3.37
N GLY A 13 0.72 -2.75 -3.80
CA GLY A 13 0.83 -1.43 -3.19
C GLY A 13 -0.46 -0.62 -3.28
N LEU A 14 -1.14 -0.65 -4.43
CA LEU A 14 -2.43 0.01 -4.62
C LEU A 14 -3.52 -0.59 -3.73
N VAL A 15 -3.57 -1.92 -3.66
CA VAL A 15 -4.51 -2.64 -2.79
C VAL A 15 -4.24 -2.31 -1.33
N ALA A 16 -2.98 -2.31 -0.89
CA ALA A 16 -2.62 -1.91 0.47
C ALA A 16 -3.04 -0.46 0.77
N ALA A 17 -2.78 0.49 -0.14
CA ALA A 17 -3.14 1.89 0.05
C ALA A 17 -4.66 2.12 0.12
N ALA A 18 -5.46 1.34 -0.62
CA ALA A 18 -6.91 1.52 -0.71
C ALA A 18 -7.71 0.70 0.29
N PHE A 19 -7.29 -0.55 0.55
CA PHE A 19 -8.05 -1.51 1.36
C PHE A 19 -7.54 -1.65 2.80
N ALA A 20 -6.25 -1.42 3.08
CA ALA A 20 -5.74 -1.49 4.46
C ALA A 20 -6.40 -0.47 5.41
N PRO A 21 -6.68 0.79 4.98
CA PRO A 21 -7.43 1.74 5.82
C PRO A 21 -8.84 1.26 6.16
N ARG A 22 -9.52 0.64 5.20
CA ARG A 22 -10.88 0.11 5.39
C ARG A 22 -10.88 -1.09 6.33
N LEU A 23 -9.90 -2.00 6.19
CA LEU A 23 -9.78 -3.16 7.08
C LEU A 23 -9.49 -2.73 8.52
N ALA A 24 -8.61 -1.73 8.71
CA ALA A 24 -8.25 -1.21 10.04
C ALA A 24 -9.47 -0.63 10.78
N THR A 25 -10.42 -0.02 10.07
CA THR A 25 -11.67 0.50 10.67
C THR A 25 -12.66 -0.59 11.10
N PHE A 26 -12.64 -1.77 10.45
CA PHE A 26 -13.56 -2.87 10.76
C PHE A 26 -13.01 -3.85 11.82
N GLY A 27 -11.68 -4.03 11.88
CA GLY A 27 -11.04 -5.03 12.76
C GLY A 27 -10.60 -4.55 14.14
N GLY A 28 -10.62 -3.24 14.43
CA GLY A 28 -10.13 -2.68 15.69
C GLY A 28 -11.11 -2.81 16.86
N THR A 29 -10.66 -3.40 17.96
CA THR A 29 -11.28 -3.26 19.29
C THR A 29 -11.45 -1.77 19.64
N ARG A 30 -12.37 -1.42 20.56
CA ARG A 30 -12.72 -0.02 20.90
C ARG A 30 -11.51 0.87 21.21
N GLU A 31 -10.41 0.30 21.72
CA GLU A 31 -9.15 1.00 21.99
C GLU A 31 -8.29 1.25 20.74
N GLY A 32 -8.33 0.36 19.74
CA GLY A 32 -7.68 0.55 18.44
C GLY A 32 -8.38 1.58 17.53
N ARG A 33 -9.68 1.83 17.75
CA ARG A 33 -10.46 2.85 17.01
C ARG A 33 -10.12 4.30 17.39
N ALA A 34 -9.63 4.52 18.62
CA ALA A 34 -9.14 5.83 19.05
C ALA A 34 -7.75 6.13 18.47
N PHE A 35 -7.03 5.08 18.04
CA PHE A 35 -5.77 5.22 17.35
C PHE A 35 -5.99 5.57 15.86
N THR A 36 -5.74 6.85 15.59
CA THR A 36 -4.87 7.31 14.51
C THR A 36 -5.44 7.33 13.07
N PRO A 37 -6.07 8.45 12.66
CA PRO A 37 -5.94 8.94 11.27
C PRO A 37 -4.49 8.87 10.73
N SER A 38 -3.49 8.96 11.61
CA SER A 38 -2.07 8.72 11.29
C SER A 38 -1.80 7.34 10.66
N ASN A 39 -2.44 6.27 11.13
CA ASN A 39 -2.24 4.93 10.57
C ASN A 39 -2.86 4.81 9.17
N VAL A 40 -4.02 5.44 8.95
CA VAL A 40 -4.64 5.50 7.62
C VAL A 40 -3.74 6.24 6.63
N ILE A 41 -3.15 7.36 7.05
CA ILE A 41 -2.21 8.12 6.23
C ILE A 41 -0.95 7.29 5.99
N ALA A 42 -0.40 6.64 7.02
CA ALA A 42 0.78 5.79 6.90
C ALA A 42 0.56 4.64 5.90
N PHE A 43 -0.57 3.93 5.97
CA PHE A 43 -0.89 2.87 5.00
C PHE A 43 -1.06 3.40 3.58
N ARG A 44 -1.65 4.58 3.41
CA ARG A 44 -1.76 5.23 2.10
C ARG A 44 -0.40 5.60 1.53
N VAL A 45 0.47 6.20 2.34
CA VAL A 45 1.81 6.64 1.94
C VAL A 45 2.71 5.45 1.64
N ILE A 46 2.74 4.44 2.52
CA ILE A 46 3.55 3.24 2.32
C ILE A 46 3.06 2.47 1.09
N GLY A 47 1.74 2.28 0.95
CA GLY A 47 1.16 1.59 -0.20
C GLY A 47 1.41 2.34 -1.53
N SER A 48 1.34 3.67 -1.54
CA SER A 48 1.63 4.45 -2.75
C SER A 48 3.11 4.42 -3.13
N LEU A 49 4.03 4.44 -2.15
CA LEU A 49 5.47 4.29 -2.39
C LEU A 49 5.80 2.91 -2.97
N ILE A 50 5.19 1.85 -2.44
CA ILE A 50 5.34 0.48 -2.98
C ILE A 50 4.79 0.41 -4.41
N ALA A 51 3.64 1.04 -4.67
CA ALA A 51 3.07 1.07 -6.01
C ALA A 51 3.97 1.83 -7.01
N LEU A 52 4.54 2.96 -6.58
CA LEU A 52 5.48 3.75 -7.39
C LEU A 52 6.76 2.96 -7.68
N ALA A 53 7.31 2.27 -6.68
CA ALA A 53 8.49 1.41 -6.85
C ALA A 53 8.19 0.26 -7.83
N GLY A 54 7.02 -0.36 -7.73
CA GLY A 54 6.55 -1.37 -8.68
C GLY A 54 6.44 -0.84 -10.11
N LEU A 55 5.91 0.38 -10.30
CA LEU A 55 5.84 1.05 -11.60
C LEU A 55 7.24 1.28 -12.20
N LEU A 56 8.15 1.85 -11.41
CA LEU A 56 9.52 2.16 -11.84
C LEU A 56 10.30 0.90 -12.22
N TYR A 57 10.11 -0.17 -11.45
CA TYR A 57 10.69 -1.48 -11.71
C TYR A 57 10.07 -2.14 -12.96
N ALA A 58 8.74 -2.02 -13.15
CA ALA A 58 8.06 -2.51 -14.35
C ALA A 58 8.49 -1.78 -15.64
N CYS A 59 8.72 -0.46 -15.54
CA CYS A 59 9.26 0.34 -16.65
C CYS A 59 10.75 0.12 -16.92
N GLY A 60 11.46 -0.66 -16.10
CA GLY A 60 12.89 -0.90 -16.25
C GLY A 60 13.77 0.32 -15.95
N VAL A 61 13.23 1.32 -15.24
CA VAL A 61 14.00 2.48 -14.76
C VAL A 61 14.91 2.07 -13.59
N ILE A 62 14.45 1.10 -12.80
CA ILE A 62 15.22 0.46 -11.73
C ILE A 62 15.40 -0.99 -12.17
N GLY A 63 16.54 -1.30 -12.77
CA GLY A 63 16.95 -2.62 -13.24
C GLY A 63 18.16 -3.10 -12.49
#